data_AF-A0ABD1HTB7-F1
#
_entry.id   AF-A0ABD1HTB7-F1
#
_cell.length_a   1.000
_cell.length_b   1.000
_cell.length_c   1.000
_cell.angle_alpha   90.00
_cell.angle_beta   90.00
_cell.angle_gamma   90.00
#
_symmetry.space_group_name_H-M   'P 1'
#
loop_
_entity.id
_entity.type
_entity.pdbx_description
1 polymer ?
#
loop_
_entity_poly.entity_id
_entity_poly.type
_entity_poly.pdbx_seq_one_letter_code
_entity_poly.pdbx_strand_id
1 'polypeptide(L)'
;MLPMLTETSQLGTKLIEYVKTNGGFPLNKGPGSATCLDGHVLLEYEVKLQALERAAENLATSTRTMSNVLQEKSTMMHEKCHPVGVDNQTPILSVESEKSEDIIRSELKSETLLTSLLREKLYSRELDVEQLQAELAAYIRGNDVLKSEVQNAVDNLSCVNHKMKDVKLQMIKKDETVNQLHGDLQDCKEELAIMRGILPKLSEERDMMWEEVKRYSESNMLLNSEVNALRKKVEALDEDILMKEGQISILKDSISKPFDLLATPKSNTEFCWTDAH
;
A
#
# COMPACT_ATOMS: atom_id res chain seq x y z
N MET A 1 -29.34 14.91 45.60
CA MET A 1 -28.51 15.25 44.42
C MET A 1 -27.03 15.00 44.66
N LEU A 2 -26.42 15.55 45.71
CA LEU A 2 -25.00 15.33 46.01
C LEU A 2 -24.57 13.85 46.14
N PRO A 3 -25.34 12.95 46.82
CA PRO A 3 -24.97 11.52 46.94
C PRO A 3 -25.00 10.77 45.60
N MET A 4 -25.91 11.16 44.72
CA MET A 4 -26.02 10.59 43.36
C MET A 4 -24.83 10.98 42.49
N LEU A 5 -24.29 12.19 42.66
CA LEU A 5 -23.13 12.67 41.92
C LEU A 5 -21.84 11.94 42.36
N THR A 6 -21.72 11.64 43.66
CA THR A 6 -20.59 10.84 44.18
C THR A 6 -20.68 9.38 43.77
N GLU A 7 -21.88 8.78 43.76
CA GLU A 7 -22.09 7.40 43.30
C GLU A 7 -21.80 7.24 41.80
N THR A 8 -22.21 8.21 40.97
CA THR A 8 -21.94 8.19 39.52
C THR A 8 -20.46 8.39 39.20
N SER A 9 -19.75 9.24 39.94
CA SER A 9 -18.30 9.37 39.84
C SER A 9 -17.59 8.05 40.19
N GLN A 10 -17.95 7.40 41.31
CA GLN A 10 -17.39 6.11 41.73
C GLN A 10 -17.66 4.98 40.72
N LEU A 11 -18.85 4.96 40.13
CA LEU A 11 -19.20 3.98 39.09
C LEU A 11 -18.36 4.20 37.83
N GLY A 12 -18.14 5.46 37.44
CA GLY A 12 -17.26 5.82 36.33
C GLY A 12 -15.80 5.40 36.55
N THR A 13 -15.28 5.56 37.77
CA THR A 13 -13.92 5.09 38.13
C THR A 13 -13.80 3.59 37.96
N LYS A 14 -14.77 2.82 38.48
CA LYS A 14 -14.80 1.35 38.38
C LYS A 14 -14.91 0.86 36.94
N LEU A 15 -15.64 1.58 36.08
CA LEU A 15 -15.77 1.24 34.67
C LEU A 15 -14.45 1.47 33.91
N ILE A 16 -13.78 2.59 34.15
CA ILE A 16 -12.46 2.88 33.57
C ILE A 16 -11.43 1.84 34.05
N GLU A 17 -11.43 1.50 35.34
CA GLU A 17 -10.55 0.47 35.91
C GLU A 17 -10.83 -0.91 35.30
N TYR A 18 -12.11 -1.29 35.16
CA TYR A 18 -12.51 -2.54 34.50
C TYR A 18 -12.04 -2.61 33.05
N VAL A 19 -12.16 -1.52 32.28
CA VAL A 19 -11.66 -1.45 30.90
C VAL A 19 -10.13 -1.54 30.85
N LYS A 20 -9.42 -0.91 31.80
CA LYS A 20 -7.95 -1.03 31.93
C LYS A 20 -7.51 -2.47 32.24
N THR A 21 -8.23 -3.19 33.09
CA THR A 21 -7.86 -4.56 33.50
C THR A 21 -8.33 -5.64 32.53
N ASN A 22 -9.47 -5.45 31.84
CA ASN A 22 -10.03 -6.42 30.90
C ASN A 22 -9.67 -6.17 29.43
N GLY A 23 -9.02 -5.05 29.08
CA GLY A 23 -8.51 -4.75 27.74
C GLY A 23 -7.44 -5.72 27.20
N GLY A 24 -7.08 -6.76 27.96
CA GLY A 24 -6.07 -7.77 27.63
C GLY A 24 -6.60 -9.20 27.39
N PHE A 25 -7.90 -9.44 27.21
CA PHE A 25 -8.39 -10.77 26.80
C PHE A 25 -8.47 -10.91 25.28
N PRO A 26 -7.73 -11.83 24.64
CA PRO A 26 -7.87 -12.09 23.21
C PRO A 26 -9.17 -12.88 22.97
N LEU A 27 -10.24 -12.21 22.61
CA LEU A 27 -11.40 -12.87 22.04
C LEU A 27 -11.08 -13.24 20.58
N ASN A 28 -10.88 -14.55 20.36
CA ASN A 28 -10.79 -15.30 19.11
C ASN A 28 -10.77 -14.53 17.75
N LYS A 29 -9.62 -14.68 17.08
CA LYS A 29 -9.34 -14.73 15.63
C LYS A 29 -10.48 -14.39 14.65
N GLY A 30 -10.32 -13.25 13.96
CA GLY A 30 -10.90 -12.93 12.65
C GLY A 30 -10.19 -11.67 12.09
N PRO A 31 -9.90 -11.56 10.78
CA PRO A 31 -9.10 -10.46 10.26
C PRO A 31 -9.97 -9.22 10.09
N GLY A 32 -9.73 -8.22 10.94
CA GLY A 32 -10.32 -6.88 10.79
C GLY A 32 -11.29 -6.49 11.89
N SER A 33 -10.76 -6.17 13.08
CA SER A 33 -11.30 -5.13 13.97
C SER A 33 -10.39 -5.02 15.19
N ALA A 34 -9.34 -4.19 15.09
CA ALA A 34 -8.65 -3.72 16.27
C ALA A 34 -9.45 -2.55 16.84
N THR A 35 -10.57 -2.82 17.52
CA THR A 35 -11.15 -1.86 18.47
C THR A 35 -10.37 -1.96 19.78
N CYS A 36 -9.05 -1.71 19.69
CA CYS A 36 -8.28 -1.30 20.85
C CYS A 36 -8.75 0.12 21.12
N LEU A 37 -9.50 0.35 22.21
CA LEU A 37 -9.81 1.71 22.64
C LEU A 37 -8.50 2.47 22.70
N ASP A 38 -8.41 3.55 21.92
CA ASP A 38 -7.24 4.41 21.87
C ASP A 38 -6.92 4.88 23.29
N GLY A 39 -5.68 4.61 23.75
CA GLY A 39 -5.24 4.97 25.10
C GLY A 39 -5.37 6.48 25.36
N HIS A 40 -5.35 7.28 24.30
CA HIS A 40 -5.63 8.71 24.34
C HIS A 40 -7.08 9.02 24.78
N VAL A 41 -8.06 8.28 24.26
CA VAL A 41 -9.48 8.45 24.62
C VAL A 41 -9.74 8.03 26.06
N LEU A 42 -9.10 6.95 26.52
CA LEU A 42 -9.22 6.49 27.91
C LEU A 42 -8.63 7.50 28.91
N LEU A 43 -7.50 8.11 28.56
CA LEU A 43 -6.87 9.17 29.36
C LEU A 43 -7.77 10.42 29.44
N GLU A 44 -8.44 10.79 28.33
CA GLU A 44 -9.37 11.91 28.31
C GLU A 44 -10.56 11.72 29.26
N TYR A 45 -11.13 10.51 29.30
CA TYR A 45 -12.22 10.18 30.22
C TYR A 45 -11.77 10.19 31.69
N GLU A 46 -10.55 9.75 31.98
CA GLU A 46 -9.98 9.78 33.33
C GLU A 46 -9.81 11.22 33.84
N VAL A 47 -9.31 12.13 33.00
CA VAL A 47 -9.20 13.57 33.33
C VAL A 47 -10.58 14.20 33.57
N LYS A 48 -11.57 13.89 32.73
CA LYS A 48 -12.95 14.39 32.89
C LYS A 48 -13.62 13.87 34.16
N LEU A 49 -13.40 12.61 34.51
CA LEU A 49 -13.95 12.02 35.72
C LEU A 49 -13.37 12.68 36.98
N GLN A 50 -12.05 12.92 36.99
CA GLN A 50 -11.38 13.61 38.08
C GLN A 50 -11.84 15.07 38.22
N ALA A 51 -12.13 15.74 37.10
CA ALA A 51 -12.71 17.09 37.12
C ALA A 51 -14.13 17.10 37.72
N LEU A 52 -14.94 16.09 37.41
CA LEU A 52 -16.29 15.93 37.97
C LEU A 52 -16.25 15.68 39.49
N GLU A 53 -15.33 14.84 39.96
CA GLU A 53 -15.13 14.55 41.38
C GLU A 53 -14.79 15.83 42.17
N ARG A 54 -13.81 16.61 41.69
CA ARG A 54 -13.47 17.91 42.29
C ARG A 54 -14.64 18.89 42.30
N ALA A 55 -15.44 18.92 41.22
CA ALA A 55 -16.63 19.76 41.15
C ALA A 55 -17.70 19.34 42.18
N ALA A 56 -17.89 18.03 42.38
CA ALA A 56 -18.80 17.49 43.38
C ALA A 56 -18.36 17.85 44.81
N GLU A 57 -17.06 17.74 45.12
CA GLU A 57 -16.48 18.13 46.41
C GLU A 57 -16.62 19.64 46.69
N ASN A 58 -16.38 20.48 45.68
CA ASN A 58 -16.58 21.92 45.78
C ASN A 58 -18.04 22.29 46.05
N LEU A 59 -18.98 21.61 45.39
CA LEU A 59 -20.41 21.78 45.66
C LEU A 59 -20.79 21.32 47.07
N ALA A 60 -20.21 20.21 47.54
CA ALA A 60 -20.43 19.68 48.88
C ALA A 60 -19.97 20.66 49.97
N THR A 61 -18.77 21.21 49.82
CA THR A 61 -18.18 22.18 50.75
C THR A 61 -18.94 23.51 50.73
N SER A 62 -19.32 24.00 49.55
CA SER A 62 -20.15 25.21 49.41
C SER A 62 -21.52 25.04 50.09
N THR A 63 -22.21 23.93 49.83
CA THR A 63 -23.53 23.66 50.44
C THR A 63 -23.45 23.56 51.96
N ARG A 64 -22.41 22.90 52.49
CA ARG A 64 -22.16 22.82 53.93
C ARG A 64 -21.91 24.21 54.55
N THR A 65 -21.13 25.04 53.87
CA THR A 65 -20.83 26.41 54.32
C THR A 65 -22.10 27.28 54.35
N MET A 66 -22.92 27.22 53.30
CA MET A 66 -24.20 27.92 53.27
C MET A 66 -25.17 27.45 54.37
N SER A 67 -25.20 26.14 54.64
CA SER A 67 -26.01 25.58 55.73
C SER A 67 -25.60 26.14 57.09
N ASN A 68 -24.29 26.26 57.34
CA ASN A 68 -23.77 26.81 58.60
C ASN A 68 -24.13 28.30 58.76
N VAL A 69 -23.98 29.10 57.69
CA VAL A 69 -24.34 30.54 57.71
C VAL A 69 -25.84 30.76 57.93
N LEU A 70 -26.68 29.92 57.32
CA LEU A 70 -28.14 29.98 57.53
C LEU A 70 -28.53 29.62 58.97
N GLN A 71 -27.88 28.62 59.55
CA GLN A 71 -28.11 28.23 60.95
C GLN A 71 -27.68 29.33 61.92
N GLU A 72 -26.53 29.96 61.69
CA GLU A 72 -26.02 31.10 62.48
C GLU A 72 -26.93 32.34 62.40
N LYS A 73 -27.48 32.62 61.21
CA LYS A 73 -28.47 33.68 61.00
C LYS A 73 -29.82 33.38 61.68
N SER A 74 -30.23 32.11 61.72
CA SER A 74 -31.45 31.67 62.40
C SER A 74 -31.37 31.85 63.92
N THR A 75 -30.19 31.63 64.52
CA THR A 75 -29.98 31.87 65.96
C THR A 75 -29.97 33.36 66.32
N MET A 76 -29.53 34.23 65.39
CA MET A 76 -29.46 35.68 65.58
C MET A 76 -30.83 36.40 65.50
N MET A 77 -31.81 35.80 64.80
CA MET A 77 -33.16 36.34 64.63
C MET A 77 -34.09 36.10 65.83
N HIS A 78 -33.72 35.23 66.76
CA HIS A 78 -34.58 34.87 67.90
C HIS A 78 -34.40 35.80 69.13
N GLU A 79 -33.41 36.70 69.12
CA GLU A 79 -33.05 37.57 70.26
C GLU A 79 -33.62 39.00 70.20
N LYS A 80 -34.34 39.40 69.13
CA LYS A 80 -34.73 40.81 68.96
C LYS A 80 -36.17 40.99 68.50
N CYS A 81 -37.13 40.82 69.42
CA CYS A 81 -38.49 41.35 69.22
C CYS A 81 -39.16 41.70 70.56
N HIS A 82 -39.35 43.00 70.82
CA HIS A 82 -40.31 43.52 71.79
C HIS A 82 -41.25 44.54 71.12
N PRO A 83 -42.56 44.55 71.44
CA PRO A 83 -43.58 45.23 70.64
C PRO A 83 -44.14 46.50 71.31
N VAL A 84 -44.50 47.52 70.51
CA VAL A 84 -45.40 48.65 70.85
C VAL A 84 -45.97 49.14 69.50
N GLY A 85 -47.24 49.47 69.25
CA GLY A 85 -48.43 49.74 70.08
C GLY A 85 -49.20 50.92 69.47
N VAL A 86 -50.28 50.63 68.73
CA VAL A 86 -51.58 51.34 68.49
C VAL A 86 -51.67 52.87 68.76
N ASP A 87 -52.18 53.69 67.80
CA ASP A 87 -53.58 54.15 67.71
C ASP A 87 -53.85 55.29 66.68
N ASN A 88 -55.12 55.48 66.33
CA ASN A 88 -55.69 56.22 65.20
C ASN A 88 -56.24 57.65 65.51
N GLN A 89 -56.33 58.48 64.45
CA GLN A 89 -57.47 59.36 64.01
C GLN A 89 -57.87 60.65 64.80
N THR A 90 -57.62 61.89 64.28
CA THR A 90 -58.43 62.82 63.39
C THR A 90 -59.41 63.79 64.11
N PRO A 91 -60.01 64.85 63.49
CA PRO A 91 -59.64 65.84 62.44
C PRO A 91 -60.05 67.31 62.85
N ILE A 92 -60.01 68.34 61.98
CA ILE A 92 -61.08 69.39 61.80
C ILE A 92 -60.72 70.46 60.74
N LEU A 93 -61.76 70.82 59.99
CA LEU A 93 -61.91 71.66 58.80
C LEU A 93 -61.37 73.11 58.85
N SER A 94 -60.24 73.33 58.19
CA SER A 94 -60.03 74.36 57.15
C SER A 94 -59.29 73.78 55.93
N VAL A 95 -59.25 72.44 55.90
CA VAL A 95 -58.22 71.61 55.27
C VAL A 95 -58.76 70.91 54.02
N GLU A 96 -60.03 71.02 53.65
CA GLU A 96 -60.60 70.22 52.54
C GLU A 96 -60.12 70.66 51.15
N SER A 97 -59.82 71.96 50.96
CA SER A 97 -59.18 72.47 49.74
C SER A 97 -57.69 72.10 49.69
N GLU A 98 -56.98 72.19 50.81
CA GLU A 98 -55.55 71.81 50.91
C GLU A 98 -55.35 70.29 50.83
N LYS A 99 -56.21 69.45 51.45
CA LYS A 99 -56.18 67.99 51.36
C LYS A 99 -56.48 67.49 49.94
N SER A 100 -57.44 68.13 49.26
CA SER A 100 -57.76 67.81 47.87
C SER A 100 -56.58 68.10 46.95
N GLU A 101 -55.94 69.26 47.10
CA GLU A 101 -54.72 69.60 46.36
C GLU A 101 -53.53 68.68 46.70
N ASP A 102 -53.38 68.28 47.97
CA ASP A 102 -52.34 67.35 48.40
C ASP A 102 -52.55 65.94 47.82
N ILE A 103 -53.80 65.48 47.72
CA ILE A 103 -54.15 64.21 47.06
C ILE A 103 -53.78 64.27 45.57
N ILE A 104 -54.22 65.31 44.85
CA ILE A 104 -53.90 65.49 43.42
C ILE A 104 -52.39 65.59 43.20
N ARG A 105 -51.66 66.29 44.09
CA ARG A 105 -50.20 66.38 44.05
C ARG A 105 -49.53 65.03 44.28
N SER A 106 -50.06 64.22 45.19
CA SER A 106 -49.54 62.86 45.46
C SER A 106 -49.79 61.90 44.30
N GLU A 107 -50.97 61.97 43.67
CA GLU A 107 -51.31 61.21 42.46
C GLU A 107 -50.41 61.59 41.30
N LEU A 108 -50.28 62.89 41.00
CA LEU A 108 -49.39 63.39 39.93
C LEU A 108 -47.94 62.95 40.16
N LYS A 109 -47.46 62.99 41.41
CA LYS A 109 -46.11 62.49 41.77
C LYS A 109 -45.99 60.98 41.54
N SER A 110 -47.01 60.20 41.91
CA SER A 110 -47.03 58.76 41.67
C SER A 110 -47.05 58.41 40.18
N GLU A 111 -47.81 59.17 39.39
CA GLU A 111 -47.92 59.02 37.93
C GLU A 111 -46.62 59.41 37.23
N THR A 112 -45.96 60.48 37.69
CA THR A 112 -44.63 60.88 37.22
C THR A 112 -43.59 59.79 37.49
N LEU A 113 -43.59 59.21 38.71
CA LEU A 113 -42.70 58.11 39.06
C LEU A 113 -42.98 56.85 38.23
N LEU A 114 -44.25 56.45 38.09
CA LEU A 114 -44.65 55.31 37.27
C LEU A 114 -44.23 55.50 35.81
N THR A 115 -44.47 56.69 35.25
CA THR A 115 -44.07 57.03 33.88
C THR A 115 -42.56 56.94 33.72
N SER A 116 -41.77 57.42 34.68
CA SER A 116 -40.31 57.31 34.64
C SER A 116 -39.82 55.86 34.68
N LEU A 117 -40.42 55.03 35.54
CA LEU A 117 -40.06 53.62 35.70
C LEU A 117 -40.44 52.78 34.49
N LEU A 118 -41.60 53.03 33.87
CA LEU A 118 -41.99 52.39 32.61
C LEU A 118 -41.05 52.76 31.47
N ARG A 119 -40.58 54.01 31.42
CA ARG A 119 -39.63 54.48 30.41
C ARG A 119 -38.27 53.80 30.57
N GLU A 120 -37.76 53.70 31.79
CA GLU A 120 -36.53 52.96 32.11
C GLU A 120 -36.65 51.47 31.76
N LYS A 121 -37.76 50.82 32.14
CA LYS A 121 -38.06 49.43 31.75
C LYS A 121 -38.08 49.24 30.24
N LEU A 122 -38.68 50.18 29.50
CA LEU A 122 -38.74 50.13 28.04
C LEU A 122 -37.34 50.24 27.42
N TYR A 123 -36.50 51.18 27.88
CA TYR A 123 -35.11 51.28 27.42
C TYR A 123 -34.27 50.04 27.73
N SER A 124 -34.42 49.46 28.93
CA SER A 124 -33.73 48.20 29.26
C SER A 124 -34.14 47.06 28.33
N ARG A 125 -35.42 46.97 27.96
CA ARG A 125 -35.91 45.96 27.01
C ARG A 125 -35.45 46.21 25.58
N GLU A 126 -35.35 47.47 25.17
CA GLU A 126 -34.81 47.84 23.86
C GLU A 126 -33.35 47.39 23.73
N LEU A 127 -32.53 47.62 24.77
CA LEU A 127 -31.14 47.14 24.82
C LEU A 127 -31.04 45.60 24.77
N ASP A 128 -31.88 44.88 25.53
CA ASP A 128 -31.94 43.41 25.50
C ASP A 128 -32.22 42.91 24.07
N VAL A 129 -33.13 43.58 23.34
CA VAL A 129 -33.50 43.22 21.96
C VAL A 129 -32.34 43.45 21.00
N GLU A 130 -31.65 44.59 21.11
CA GLU A 130 -30.47 44.88 20.28
C GLU A 130 -29.35 43.84 20.50
N GLN A 131 -29.12 43.44 21.76
CA GLN A 131 -28.14 42.40 22.09
C GLN A 131 -28.54 41.05 21.47
N LEU A 132 -29.79 40.62 21.64
CA LEU A 132 -30.28 39.37 21.06
C LEU A 132 -30.21 39.37 19.52
N GLN A 133 -30.45 40.51 18.87
CA GLN A 133 -30.29 40.65 17.43
C GLN A 133 -28.83 40.50 16.99
N ALA A 134 -27.88 41.08 17.74
CA ALA A 134 -26.46 40.93 17.47
C ALA A 134 -25.98 39.48 17.66
N GLU A 135 -26.42 38.81 18.72
CA GLU A 135 -26.14 37.40 18.98
C GLU A 135 -26.73 36.49 17.89
N LEU A 136 -27.98 36.70 17.50
CA LEU A 136 -28.62 35.96 16.41
C LEU A 136 -27.86 36.14 15.09
N ALA A 137 -27.43 37.36 14.77
CA ALA A 137 -26.64 37.64 13.57
C ALA A 137 -25.27 36.92 13.62
N ALA A 138 -24.64 36.82 14.79
CA ALA A 138 -23.40 36.06 14.97
C ALA A 138 -23.62 34.54 14.77
N TYR A 139 -24.71 33.99 15.32
CA TYR A 139 -25.10 32.60 15.14
C TYR A 139 -25.39 32.26 13.66
N ILE A 140 -26.12 33.11 12.94
CA ILE A 140 -26.41 32.92 11.51
C ILE A 140 -25.10 32.87 10.70
N ARG A 141 -24.18 33.83 10.92
CA ARG A 141 -22.88 33.82 10.24
C ARG A 141 -22.07 32.57 10.57
N GLY A 142 -22.05 32.14 11.82
CA GLY A 142 -21.38 30.90 12.23
C GLY A 142 -21.98 29.67 11.53
N ASN A 143 -23.31 29.61 11.40
CA ASN A 143 -23.99 28.54 10.69
C ASN A 143 -23.66 28.52 9.19
N ASP A 144 -23.55 29.69 8.55
CA ASP A 144 -23.16 29.79 7.14
C ASP A 144 -21.72 29.29 6.91
N VAL A 145 -20.79 29.61 7.82
CA VAL A 145 -19.42 29.08 7.81
C VAL A 145 -19.44 27.56 7.93
N LEU A 146 -20.15 27.02 8.93
CA LEU A 146 -20.26 25.56 9.12
C LEU A 146 -20.86 24.86 7.90
N LYS A 147 -21.87 25.46 7.27
CA LYS A 147 -22.48 24.93 6.04
C LYS A 147 -21.47 24.88 4.89
N SER A 148 -20.62 25.89 4.74
CA SER A 148 -19.56 25.90 3.73
C SER A 148 -18.49 24.84 3.99
N GLU A 149 -18.12 24.62 5.25
CA GLU A 149 -17.17 23.56 5.65
C GLU A 149 -17.75 22.16 5.39
N VAL A 150 -19.03 21.95 5.71
CA VAL A 150 -19.73 20.69 5.41
C VAL A 150 -19.73 20.44 3.90
N GLN A 151 -20.03 21.45 3.08
CA GLN A 151 -20.04 21.29 1.62
C GLN A 151 -18.63 20.96 1.09
N ASN A 152 -17.60 21.66 1.57
CA ASN A 152 -16.21 21.38 1.20
C ASN A 152 -15.82 19.93 1.57
N ALA A 153 -16.20 19.46 2.76
CA ALA A 153 -15.96 18.08 3.17
C ALA A 153 -16.66 17.05 2.26
N VAL A 154 -17.91 17.34 1.85
CA VAL A 154 -18.67 16.49 0.92
C VAL A 154 -18.02 16.44 -0.47
N ASP A 155 -17.55 17.56 -0.98
CA ASP A 155 -16.88 17.64 -2.27
C ASP A 155 -15.54 16.88 -2.26
N ASN A 156 -14.78 17.03 -1.18
CA ASN A 156 -13.53 16.29 -0.96
C ASN A 156 -13.78 14.77 -0.87
N LEU A 157 -14.81 14.35 -0.15
CA LEU A 157 -15.21 12.94 -0.07
C LEU A 157 -15.61 12.40 -1.44
N SER A 158 -16.34 13.19 -2.23
CA SER A 158 -16.74 12.81 -3.59
C SER A 158 -15.52 12.61 -4.50
N CYS A 159 -14.53 13.49 -4.42
CA CYS A 159 -13.26 13.36 -5.14
C CYS A 159 -12.49 12.10 -4.72
N VAL A 160 -12.34 11.85 -3.42
CA VAL A 160 -11.67 10.64 -2.89
C VAL A 160 -12.40 9.37 -3.33
N ASN A 161 -13.73 9.36 -3.29
CA ASN A 161 -14.54 8.24 -3.75
C ASN A 161 -14.33 7.94 -5.25
N HIS A 162 -14.19 8.98 -6.09
CA HIS A 162 -13.87 8.78 -7.51
C HIS A 162 -12.48 8.17 -7.70
N LYS A 163 -11.45 8.67 -6.99
CA LYS A 163 -10.10 8.10 -7.00
C LYS A 163 -10.08 6.65 -6.51
N MET A 164 -10.86 6.32 -5.49
CA MET A 164 -10.99 4.96 -4.98
C MET A 164 -11.57 4.01 -6.02
N LYS A 165 -12.60 4.44 -6.76
CA LYS A 165 -13.18 3.65 -7.87
C LYS A 165 -12.17 3.41 -8.99
N ASP A 166 -11.36 4.41 -9.33
CA ASP A 166 -10.29 4.26 -10.33
C ASP A 166 -9.24 3.23 -9.90
N VAL A 167 -8.73 3.34 -8.67
CA VAL A 167 -7.78 2.36 -8.11
C VAL A 167 -8.38 0.95 -8.09
N LYS A 168 -9.65 0.81 -7.73
CA LYS A 168 -10.35 -0.49 -7.77
C LYS A 168 -10.39 -1.07 -9.18
N LEU A 169 -10.66 -0.25 -10.20
CA LEU A 169 -10.66 -0.68 -11.59
C LEU A 169 -9.26 -1.10 -12.05
N GLN A 170 -8.22 -0.33 -11.68
CA GLN A 170 -6.83 -0.70 -11.97
C GLN A 170 -6.44 -2.03 -11.32
N MET A 171 -6.88 -2.27 -10.08
CA MET A 171 -6.63 -3.52 -9.37
C MET A 171 -7.22 -4.73 -10.11
N ILE A 172 -8.46 -4.62 -10.61
CA ILE A 172 -9.11 -5.67 -11.40
C ILE A 172 -8.30 -5.98 -12.67
N LYS A 173 -7.87 -4.96 -13.42
CA LYS A 173 -7.04 -5.15 -14.63
C LYS A 173 -5.71 -5.83 -14.31
N LYS A 174 -5.10 -5.50 -13.17
CA LYS A 174 -3.85 -6.13 -12.72
C LYS A 174 -4.07 -7.57 -12.33
N ASP A 175 -5.20 -7.90 -11.70
CA ASP A 175 -5.57 -9.26 -11.34
C ASP A 175 -5.76 -10.14 -12.59
N GLU A 176 -6.44 -9.62 -13.61
CA GLU A 176 -6.56 -10.27 -14.93
C GLU A 176 -5.18 -10.54 -15.56
N THR A 177 -4.27 -9.57 -15.50
CA THR A 177 -2.89 -9.72 -16.01
C THR A 177 -2.11 -10.78 -15.23
N VAL A 178 -2.24 -10.81 -13.91
CA VAL A 178 -1.60 -11.81 -13.05
C VAL A 178 -2.10 -13.21 -13.38
N ASN A 179 -3.42 -13.37 -13.57
CA ASN A 179 -4.02 -14.64 -13.94
C ASN A 179 -3.53 -15.12 -15.32
N GLN A 180 -3.40 -14.21 -16.30
CA GLN A 180 -2.83 -14.55 -17.61
C GLN A 180 -1.38 -15.01 -17.49
N LEU A 181 -0.53 -14.25 -16.78
CA LEU A 181 0.88 -14.63 -16.58
C LEU A 181 1.03 -15.95 -15.83
N HIS A 182 0.12 -16.26 -14.91
CA HIS A 182 0.10 -17.54 -14.23
C HIS A 182 -0.18 -18.70 -15.20
N GLY A 183 -1.11 -18.50 -16.14
CA GLY A 183 -1.38 -19.43 -17.24
C GLY A 183 -0.15 -19.64 -18.12
N ASP A 184 0.43 -18.56 -18.64
CA ASP A 184 1.61 -18.62 -19.53
C ASP A 184 2.79 -19.33 -18.85
N LEU A 185 3.01 -19.09 -17.56
CA LEU A 185 4.06 -19.74 -16.77
C LEU A 185 3.82 -21.25 -16.63
N GLN A 186 2.56 -21.66 -16.45
CA GLN A 186 2.20 -23.06 -16.33
C GLN A 186 2.39 -23.79 -17.66
N ASP A 187 2.03 -23.17 -18.78
CA ASP A 187 2.25 -23.70 -20.13
C ASP A 187 3.75 -23.85 -20.41
N CYS A 188 4.55 -22.81 -20.13
CA CYS A 188 6.02 -22.87 -20.26
C CYS A 188 6.63 -24.00 -19.42
N LYS A 189 6.09 -24.24 -18.22
CA LYS A 189 6.55 -25.32 -17.34
C LYS A 189 6.25 -26.70 -17.91
N GLU A 190 5.11 -26.88 -18.57
CA GLU A 190 4.73 -28.12 -19.23
C GLU A 190 5.62 -28.37 -20.46
N GLU A 191 5.81 -27.38 -21.32
CA GLU A 191 6.72 -27.47 -22.48
C GLU A 191 8.14 -27.85 -22.05
N LEU A 192 8.64 -27.21 -20.99
CA LEU A 192 9.96 -27.49 -20.45
C LEU A 192 10.05 -28.92 -19.89
N ALA A 193 8.99 -29.44 -19.29
CA ALA A 193 8.94 -30.84 -18.84
C ALA A 193 9.00 -31.81 -20.03
N ILE A 194 8.28 -31.52 -21.12
CA ILE A 194 8.33 -32.30 -22.36
C ILE A 194 9.75 -32.28 -22.95
N MET A 195 10.37 -31.10 -23.06
CA MET A 195 11.75 -30.96 -23.58
C MET A 195 12.76 -31.73 -22.74
N ARG A 196 12.64 -31.68 -21.40
CA ARG A 196 13.47 -32.49 -20.48
C ARG A 196 13.30 -33.99 -20.69
N GLY A 197 12.13 -34.45 -21.14
CA GLY A 197 11.88 -35.85 -21.50
C GLY A 197 12.48 -36.27 -22.85
N ILE A 198 12.55 -35.35 -23.82
CA ILE A 198 13.08 -35.60 -25.17
C ILE A 198 14.61 -35.54 -25.20
N LEU A 199 15.20 -34.58 -24.48
CA LEU A 199 16.64 -34.31 -24.52
C LEU A 199 17.55 -35.53 -24.27
N PRO A 200 17.27 -36.43 -23.31
CA PRO A 200 18.07 -37.64 -23.10
C PRO A 200 18.05 -38.58 -24.30
N LYS A 201 16.90 -38.73 -24.98
CA LYS A 201 16.76 -39.62 -26.15
C LYS A 201 17.60 -39.12 -27.33
N LEU A 202 17.53 -37.82 -27.60
CA LEU A 202 18.36 -37.19 -28.63
C LEU A 202 19.86 -37.27 -28.29
N SER A 203 20.21 -37.18 -27.01
CA SER A 203 21.60 -37.33 -26.55
C SER A 203 22.11 -38.75 -26.79
N GLU A 204 21.30 -39.76 -26.48
CA GLU A 204 21.59 -41.18 -26.73
C GLU A 204 21.72 -41.47 -28.24
N GLU A 205 20.80 -40.97 -29.07
CA GLU A 205 20.88 -41.10 -30.53
C GLU A 205 22.17 -40.48 -31.10
N ARG A 206 22.54 -39.29 -30.59
CA ARG A 206 23.81 -38.62 -30.96
C ARG A 206 25.01 -39.46 -30.58
N ASP A 207 25.03 -40.04 -29.39
CA ASP A 207 26.14 -40.88 -28.90
C ASP A 207 26.27 -42.17 -29.73
N MET A 208 25.14 -42.83 -30.04
CA MET A 208 25.13 -44.01 -30.91
C MET A 208 25.67 -43.72 -32.31
N MET A 209 25.23 -42.61 -32.93
CA MET A 209 25.67 -42.23 -34.27
C MET A 209 27.17 -41.88 -34.29
N TRP A 210 27.68 -41.27 -33.22
CA TRP A 210 29.10 -40.97 -33.08
C TRP A 210 29.96 -42.24 -33.06
N GLU A 211 29.55 -43.27 -32.32
CA GLU A 211 30.24 -44.56 -32.31
C GLU A 211 30.18 -45.27 -33.67
N GLU A 212 29.06 -45.14 -34.39
CA GLU A 212 28.94 -45.67 -35.75
C GLU A 212 29.94 -44.99 -36.72
N VAL A 213 30.01 -43.66 -36.70
CA VAL A 213 30.96 -42.87 -37.50
C VAL A 213 32.40 -43.27 -37.18
N LYS A 214 32.72 -43.45 -35.89
CA LYS A 214 34.05 -43.90 -35.46
C LYS A 214 34.39 -45.27 -36.05
N ARG A 215 33.46 -46.23 -35.97
CA ARG A 215 33.65 -47.58 -36.53
C ARG A 215 33.85 -47.56 -38.04
N TYR A 216 33.08 -46.76 -38.76
CA TYR A 216 33.26 -46.57 -40.20
C TYR A 216 34.62 -45.93 -40.53
N SER A 217 35.08 -44.96 -39.73
CA SER A 217 36.40 -44.36 -39.92
C SER A 217 37.53 -45.37 -39.76
N GLU A 218 37.46 -46.24 -38.74
CA GLU A 218 38.43 -47.31 -38.52
C GLU A 218 38.44 -48.31 -39.69
N SER A 219 37.26 -48.74 -40.13
CA SER A 219 37.11 -49.62 -41.30
C SER A 219 37.68 -48.99 -42.58
N ASN A 220 37.40 -47.70 -42.80
CA ASN A 220 37.91 -46.98 -43.98
C ASN A 220 39.45 -46.85 -43.95
N MET A 221 40.06 -46.68 -42.78
CA MET A 221 41.51 -46.68 -42.61
C MET A 221 42.12 -48.04 -42.97
N LEU A 222 41.51 -49.15 -42.51
CA LEU A 222 41.94 -50.50 -42.86
C LEU A 222 41.82 -50.75 -44.37
N LEU A 223 40.68 -50.42 -44.97
CA LEU A 223 40.45 -50.59 -46.40
C LEU A 223 41.43 -49.74 -47.24
N ASN A 224 41.69 -48.50 -46.84
CA ASN A 224 42.66 -47.64 -47.52
C ASN A 224 44.08 -48.23 -47.44
N SER A 225 44.45 -48.86 -46.33
CA SER A 225 45.73 -49.55 -46.19
C SER A 225 45.84 -50.75 -47.14
N GLU A 226 44.76 -51.52 -47.29
CA GLU A 226 44.68 -52.66 -48.22
C GLU A 226 44.77 -52.21 -49.67
N VAL A 227 44.02 -51.16 -50.05
CA VAL A 227 44.08 -50.55 -51.39
C VAL A 227 45.50 -50.09 -51.72
N ASN A 228 46.20 -49.46 -50.78
CA ASN A 228 47.58 -49.04 -50.99
C ASN A 228 48.55 -50.22 -51.13
N ALA A 229 48.33 -51.31 -50.39
CA ALA A 229 49.13 -52.53 -50.52
C ALA A 229 48.89 -53.22 -51.87
N LEU A 230 47.64 -53.30 -52.32
CA LEU A 230 47.29 -53.84 -53.64
C LEU A 230 47.87 -52.98 -54.76
N ARG A 231 47.82 -51.65 -54.65
CA ARG A 231 48.45 -50.73 -55.62
C ARG A 231 49.95 -51.00 -55.79
N LYS A 232 50.68 -51.15 -54.68
CA LYS A 232 52.12 -51.50 -54.71
C LYS A 232 52.39 -52.84 -55.38
N LYS A 233 51.51 -53.84 -55.18
CA LYS A 233 51.64 -55.14 -55.86
C LYS A 233 51.41 -55.01 -57.37
N VAL A 234 50.44 -54.20 -57.79
CA VAL A 234 50.20 -53.92 -59.22
C VAL A 234 51.43 -53.23 -59.82
N GLU A 235 51.95 -52.19 -59.18
CA GLU A 235 53.18 -51.50 -59.62
C GLU A 235 54.37 -52.46 -59.76
N ALA A 236 54.57 -53.36 -58.80
CA ALA A 236 55.65 -54.37 -58.87
C ALA A 236 55.43 -55.41 -60.00
N LEU A 237 54.18 -55.79 -60.28
CA LEU A 237 53.86 -56.68 -61.40
C LEU A 237 54.08 -55.98 -62.74
N ASP A 238 53.71 -54.70 -62.86
CA ASP A 238 53.94 -53.90 -64.06
C ASP A 238 55.44 -53.76 -64.37
N GLU A 239 56.28 -53.59 -63.33
CA GLU A 239 57.74 -53.60 -63.47
C GLU A 239 58.28 -54.96 -63.95
N ASP A 240 57.81 -56.09 -63.38
CA ASP A 240 58.22 -57.43 -63.83
C ASP A 240 57.78 -57.69 -65.28
N ILE A 241 56.55 -57.31 -65.66
CA ILE A 241 56.06 -57.41 -67.04
C ILE A 241 57.00 -56.66 -67.98
N LEU A 242 57.33 -55.40 -67.69
CA LEU A 242 58.22 -54.59 -68.51
C LEU A 242 59.62 -55.22 -68.65
N MET A 243 60.15 -55.79 -67.57
CA MET A 243 61.43 -56.51 -67.58
C MET A 243 61.37 -57.77 -68.44
N LYS A 244 60.30 -58.57 -68.34
CA LYS A 244 60.08 -59.76 -69.16
C LYS A 244 59.91 -59.41 -70.63
N GLU A 245 59.17 -58.36 -70.96
CA GLU A 245 59.02 -57.86 -72.32
C GLU A 245 60.37 -57.42 -72.91
N GLY A 246 61.20 -56.71 -72.13
CA GLY A 246 62.56 -56.37 -72.53
C GLY A 246 63.43 -57.59 -72.82
N GLN A 247 63.40 -58.60 -71.95
CA GLN A 247 64.09 -59.88 -72.16
C GLN A 247 63.61 -60.61 -73.42
N ILE A 248 62.29 -60.67 -73.63
CA ILE A 248 61.68 -61.26 -74.83
C ILE A 248 62.15 -60.51 -76.08
N SER A 249 62.19 -59.18 -76.06
CA SER A 249 62.67 -58.37 -77.19
C SER A 249 64.13 -58.70 -77.54
N ILE A 250 65.02 -58.78 -76.55
CA ILE A 250 66.45 -59.15 -76.77
C ILE A 250 66.58 -60.55 -77.36
N LEU A 251 65.85 -61.52 -76.81
CA LEU A 251 65.86 -62.90 -77.30
C LEU A 251 65.33 -62.97 -78.74
N LYS A 252 64.25 -62.25 -79.04
CA LYS A 252 63.66 -62.14 -80.37
C LYS A 252 64.66 -61.57 -81.39
N ASP A 253 65.37 -60.51 -81.04
CA ASP A 253 66.41 -59.91 -81.90
C ASP A 253 67.61 -60.84 -82.12
N SER A 254 67.99 -61.59 -81.08
CA SER A 254 69.11 -62.54 -81.14
C SER A 254 68.83 -63.72 -82.07
N ILE A 255 67.59 -64.21 -82.12
CA ILE A 255 67.15 -65.28 -83.02
C ILE A 255 66.92 -64.75 -84.45
N SER A 256 66.58 -63.46 -84.58
CA SER A 256 66.30 -62.84 -85.88
C SER A 256 67.55 -62.35 -86.64
N LYS A 257 68.73 -62.31 -86.00
CA LYS A 257 70.03 -62.09 -86.67
C LYS A 257 70.58 -63.42 -87.22
N PRO A 258 70.96 -63.50 -88.52
CA PRO A 258 71.62 -64.70 -89.04
C PRO A 258 72.99 -64.88 -88.36
N PHE A 259 73.27 -66.09 -87.86
CA PHE A 259 74.61 -66.48 -87.43
C PHE A 259 75.54 -66.47 -88.63
N ASP A 260 76.35 -65.42 -88.79
CA ASP A 260 77.37 -65.36 -89.83
C ASP A 260 78.61 -66.15 -89.37
N LEU A 261 78.53 -67.47 -89.47
CA LEU A 261 79.62 -68.43 -89.23
C LEU A 261 80.62 -68.49 -90.41
N LEU A 262 80.46 -67.64 -91.44
CA LEU A 262 81.24 -67.65 -92.68
C LEU A 262 81.74 -66.25 -93.08
N ALA A 263 82.25 -65.47 -92.11
CA ALA A 263 83.15 -64.36 -92.43
C ALA A 263 84.53 -64.90 -92.90
N THR A 264 84.55 -65.47 -94.11
CA THR A 264 85.77 -65.81 -94.86
C THR A 264 85.97 -64.74 -95.95
N PRO A 265 87.13 -64.06 -96.03
CA PRO A 265 87.30 -62.85 -96.83
C PRO A 265 87.38 -63.15 -98.32
N LYS A 266 86.63 -62.43 -99.16
CA LYS A 266 86.90 -62.35 -100.60
C LYS A 266 87.77 -61.13 -100.89
N SER A 267 89.05 -61.38 -101.09
CA SER A 267 89.98 -60.46 -101.75
C SER A 267 89.68 -60.41 -103.24
N ASN A 268 89.43 -59.21 -103.79
CA ASN A 268 90.21 -58.74 -104.93
C ASN A 268 90.07 -57.22 -105.08
N THR A 269 91.23 -56.62 -104.90
CA THR A 269 91.68 -55.27 -105.23
C THR A 269 91.46 -54.88 -106.69
N GLU A 270 90.88 -53.70 -106.91
CA GLU A 270 91.20 -52.73 -107.98
C GLU A 270 90.54 -51.39 -107.57
N PHE A 271 91.16 -50.58 -106.70
CA PHE A 271 92.05 -49.46 -107.02
C PHE A 271 91.53 -48.50 -108.11
N CYS A 272 91.04 -47.32 -107.69
CA CYS A 272 91.50 -46.05 -108.25
C CYS A 272 91.28 -44.94 -107.23
N TRP A 273 92.39 -44.44 -106.68
CA TRP A 273 92.45 -43.17 -105.97
C TRP A 273 92.33 -42.03 -106.97
N THR A 274 91.71 -40.92 -106.58
CA THR A 274 92.27 -39.59 -106.83
C THR A 274 91.47 -38.55 -106.03
N ASP A 275 92.10 -38.05 -104.97
CA ASP A 275 91.87 -36.67 -104.52
C ASP A 275 92.53 -35.73 -105.53
N ALA A 276 91.81 -34.70 -106.00
CA ALA A 276 92.31 -33.33 -106.17
C ALA A 276 91.22 -32.40 -106.74
N HIS A 277 90.86 -31.40 -105.92
CA HIS A 277 90.07 -30.18 -106.16
C HIS A 277 88.54 -30.25 -106.21
#